data_AF-A0A938DRA5-F1
#
_entry.id   AF-A0A938DRA5-F1
#
_cell.length_a   1.000
_cell.length_b   1.000
_cell.length_c   1.000
_cell.angle_alpha   90.00
_cell.angle_beta   90.00
_cell.angle_gamma   90.00
#
_symmetry.space_group_name_H-M   'P 1'
#
loop_
_entity.id
_entity.type
_entity.pdbx_description
1 polymer ?
#
loop_
_entity_poly.entity_id
_entity_poly.type
_entity_poly.pdbx_seq_one_letter_code
_entity_poly.pdbx_strand_id
1 'polypeptide(L)'
;MRTPRVAAADPDHVTLRHATRTLVVGLAVFVVLGWVLDRPDAAPAGLFSVFCLGAQADFVGTPRRRAQRYLLVGTVSVLMIPLGAGLEDWPVAVVALTGAVVFTTMFLAALGGPFYAARFPIVVALLLSVTTESSADLVAARTVGWLCGTLAITVAALVLWPARAPSAVPELTADVCRRAARMLRDPA
;
A
#
# COMPACT_ATOMS: atom_id res chain seq x y z
N MET A 1 24.17 25.89 -17.89
CA MET A 1 23.99 24.45 -17.63
C MET A 1 22.52 24.10 -17.80
N ARG A 2 22.14 23.38 -18.88
CA ARG A 2 20.79 22.83 -19.03
C ARG A 2 20.80 21.45 -18.39
N THR A 3 20.09 21.27 -17.28
CA THR A 3 19.81 19.94 -16.75
C THR A 3 19.04 19.16 -17.81
N PRO A 4 19.46 17.94 -18.17
CA PRO A 4 18.67 17.12 -19.07
C PRO A 4 17.32 16.90 -18.42
N ARG A 5 16.24 17.34 -19.08
CA ARG A 5 14.88 16.96 -18.70
C ARG A 5 14.79 15.47 -18.94
N VAL A 6 14.97 14.69 -17.88
CA VAL A 6 14.58 13.29 -17.87
C VAL A 6 13.05 13.30 -17.97
N ALA A 7 12.53 13.31 -19.18
CA ALA A 7 11.16 12.89 -19.41
C ALA A 7 11.09 11.50 -18.78
N ALA A 8 10.25 11.33 -17.76
CA ALA A 8 10.01 10.05 -17.12
C ALA A 8 9.36 9.13 -18.16
N ALA A 9 10.17 8.57 -19.05
CA ALA A 9 9.75 7.57 -20.01
C ALA A 9 9.52 6.30 -19.20
N ASP A 10 8.27 5.82 -19.18
CA ASP A 10 7.86 4.50 -18.69
C ASP A 10 7.98 3.54 -19.88
N PRO A 11 9.18 2.96 -20.13
CA PRO A 11 9.38 2.10 -21.29
C PRO A 11 8.48 0.88 -21.04
N ASP A 12 7.69 0.51 -22.05
CA ASP A 12 6.68 -0.57 -22.00
C ASP A 12 5.38 -0.28 -21.22
N HIS A 13 5.14 0.97 -20.79
CA HIS A 13 3.92 1.39 -20.10
C HIS A 13 3.56 0.53 -18.88
N VAL A 14 4.57 0.00 -18.18
CA VAL A 14 4.38 -0.96 -17.09
C VAL A 14 3.68 -0.29 -15.91
N THR A 15 4.08 0.94 -15.59
CA THR A 15 3.51 1.73 -14.51
C THR A 15 2.07 2.12 -14.87
N LEU A 16 1.85 2.57 -16.10
CA LEU A 16 0.51 2.92 -16.59
C LEU A 16 -0.44 1.71 -16.55
N ARG A 17 -0.02 0.56 -17.08
CA ARG A 17 -0.84 -0.68 -17.07
C ARG A 17 -1.16 -1.14 -15.66
N HIS A 18 -0.20 -1.04 -14.74
CA HIS A 18 -0.44 -1.37 -13.34
C HIS A 18 -1.47 -0.43 -12.71
N ALA A 19 -1.29 0.89 -12.85
CA ALA A 19 -2.23 1.88 -12.35
C ALA A 19 -3.64 1.69 -12.92
N THR A 20 -3.76 1.49 -14.24
CA THR A 20 -5.05 1.25 -14.89
C THR A 20 -5.73 -0.01 -14.37
N ARG A 21 -5.00 -1.12 -14.22
CA ARG A 21 -5.58 -2.37 -13.71
C ARG A 21 -6.00 -2.24 -12.24
N THR A 22 -5.21 -1.57 -11.40
CA THR A 22 -5.59 -1.26 -10.02
C THR A 22 -6.85 -0.40 -9.98
N LEU A 23 -6.95 0.61 -10.84
CA LEU A 23 -8.13 1.47 -10.93
C LEU A 23 -9.37 0.67 -11.34
N VAL A 24 -9.25 -0.23 -12.33
CA VAL A 24 -10.35 -1.11 -12.77
C VAL A 24 -10.82 -2.00 -11.62
N VAL A 25 -9.90 -2.60 -10.86
CA VAL A 25 -10.26 -3.42 -9.68
C VAL A 25 -10.95 -2.56 -8.62
N GLY A 26 -10.45 -1.36 -8.36
CA GLY A 26 -11.02 -0.43 -7.39
C GLY A 26 -12.44 -0.02 -7.75
N LEU A 27 -12.66 0.35 -9.01
CA LEU A 27 -13.99 0.69 -9.54
C LEU A 27 -14.94 -0.51 -9.50
N ALA A 28 -14.46 -1.72 -9.83
CA ALA A 28 -15.26 -2.93 -9.73
C ALA A 28 -15.70 -3.19 -8.28
N VAL A 29 -14.79 -3.06 -7.30
CA VAL A 29 -15.13 -3.17 -5.87
C VAL A 29 -16.14 -2.11 -5.45
N PHE A 30 -15.95 -0.86 -5.88
CA PHE A 30 -16.87 0.24 -5.58
C PHE A 30 -18.28 -0.04 -6.11
N VAL A 31 -18.39 -0.44 -7.38
CA VAL A 31 -19.68 -0.76 -8.03
C VAL A 31 -20.32 -1.98 -7.38
N VAL A 32 -19.57 -3.05 -7.12
CA VAL A 32 -20.11 -4.27 -6.50
C VAL A 32 -20.62 -3.97 -5.10
N LEU A 33 -19.85 -3.26 -4.25
CA LEU A 33 -20.30 -2.93 -2.91
C LEU A 33 -21.49 -1.95 -2.93
N GLY A 34 -21.42 -0.89 -3.74
CA GLY A 34 -22.42 0.17 -3.75
C GLY A 34 -23.73 -0.22 -4.43
N TRP A 35 -23.67 -0.96 -5.54
CA TRP A 35 -24.82 -1.18 -6.42
C TRP A 35 -25.30 -2.64 -6.43
N VAL A 36 -24.40 -3.61 -6.29
CA VAL A 36 -24.77 -5.04 -6.34
C VAL A 36 -25.13 -5.56 -4.94
N LEU A 37 -24.37 -5.15 -3.93
CA LEU A 37 -24.55 -5.56 -2.54
C LEU A 37 -25.31 -4.53 -1.69
N ASP A 38 -25.72 -3.41 -2.30
CA ASP A 38 -26.50 -2.34 -1.69
C ASP A 38 -25.88 -1.81 -0.37
N ARG A 39 -24.55 -1.65 -0.38
CA ARG A 39 -23.72 -1.18 0.75
C ARG A 39 -22.93 0.07 0.36
N PRO A 40 -23.62 1.21 0.13
CA PRO A 40 -22.98 2.44 -0.33
C PRO A 40 -21.91 2.95 0.65
N ASP A 41 -22.09 2.77 1.96
CA ASP A 41 -21.13 3.23 2.99
C ASP A 41 -19.82 2.41 3.00
N ALA A 42 -19.86 1.17 2.52
CA ALA A 42 -18.68 0.31 2.42
C ALA A 42 -17.87 0.56 1.13
N ALA A 43 -18.52 1.04 0.07
CA ALA A 43 -17.93 1.16 -1.25
C ALA A 43 -16.69 2.09 -1.30
N PRO A 44 -16.69 3.30 -0.69
CA PRO A 44 -15.51 4.16 -0.66
C PRO A 44 -14.32 3.50 0.05
N ALA A 45 -14.56 2.87 1.20
CA ALA A 45 -13.49 2.20 1.95
C ALA A 45 -12.86 1.05 1.16
N GLY A 46 -13.67 0.30 0.40
CA GLY A 46 -13.18 -0.73 -0.51
C GLY A 46 -12.33 -0.16 -1.65
N LEU A 47 -12.78 0.93 -2.28
CA LEU A 47 -12.01 1.63 -3.32
C LEU A 47 -10.67 2.15 -2.79
N PHE A 48 -10.66 2.82 -1.63
CA PHE A 48 -9.45 3.34 -1.01
C PHE A 48 -8.47 2.24 -0.62
N SER A 49 -8.98 1.13 -0.08
CA SER A 49 -8.16 -0.05 0.22
C SER A 49 -7.45 -0.56 -1.04
N VAL A 50 -8.18 -0.73 -2.15
CA VAL A 50 -7.60 -1.15 -3.44
C VAL A 50 -6.59 -0.12 -3.96
N PHE A 51 -6.90 1.17 -3.88
CA PHE A 51 -6.00 2.23 -4.34
C PHE A 51 -4.70 2.27 -3.53
N CYS A 52 -4.77 2.26 -2.20
CA CYS A 52 -3.58 2.34 -1.37
C CYS A 52 -2.73 1.07 -1.45
N LEU A 53 -3.36 -0.11 -1.33
CA LEU A 53 -2.64 -1.36 -1.42
C LEU A 53 -2.14 -1.62 -2.85
N GLY A 54 -2.97 -1.38 -3.86
CA GLY A 54 -2.65 -1.71 -5.24
C GLY A 54 -1.80 -0.68 -5.95
N ALA A 55 -1.99 0.61 -5.71
CA ALA A 55 -1.29 1.68 -6.44
C ALA A 55 -0.10 2.23 -5.67
N GLN A 56 -0.17 2.24 -4.33
CA GLN A 56 0.86 2.86 -3.49
C GLN A 56 1.77 1.83 -2.80
N ALA A 57 1.29 0.60 -2.58
CA ALA A 57 2.10 -0.48 -2.02
C ALA A 57 2.57 -1.46 -3.12
N ASP A 58 3.83 -1.33 -3.54
CA ASP A 58 4.43 -2.31 -4.47
C ASP A 58 5.08 -3.45 -3.68
N PHE A 59 4.32 -4.53 -3.41
CA PHE A 59 4.87 -5.72 -2.78
C PHE A 59 5.47 -6.67 -3.83
N VAL A 60 6.81 -6.80 -3.81
CA VAL A 60 7.57 -7.66 -4.73
C VAL A 60 7.86 -9.04 -4.10
N GLY A 61 7.98 -10.11 -4.89
CA GLY A 61 8.45 -11.43 -4.44
C GLY A 61 7.64 -12.59 -5.00
N THR A 62 7.80 -13.79 -4.42
CA THR A 62 7.01 -14.96 -4.79
C THR A 62 5.51 -14.70 -4.56
N PRO A 63 4.60 -15.30 -5.36
CA PRO A 63 3.16 -15.08 -5.23
C PRO A 63 2.65 -15.25 -3.78
N ARG A 64 3.11 -16.29 -3.08
CA ARG A 64 2.77 -16.54 -1.68
C ARG A 64 3.22 -15.42 -0.74
N ARG A 65 4.47 -14.95 -0.86
CA ARG A 65 4.99 -13.85 -0.03
C ARG A 65 4.29 -12.53 -0.33
N ARG A 66 3.94 -12.29 -1.60
CA ARG A 66 3.19 -11.11 -2.04
C ARG A 66 1.78 -11.11 -1.43
N ALA A 67 1.06 -12.23 -1.53
CA ALA A 67 -0.25 -12.40 -0.90
C ALA A 67 -0.20 -12.15 0.61
N GLN A 68 0.78 -12.75 1.30
CA GLN A 68 0.97 -12.56 2.74
C GLN A 68 1.19 -11.09 3.12
N ARG A 69 1.95 -10.33 2.30
CA ARG A 69 2.18 -8.91 2.56
C ARG A 69 0.94 -8.06 2.35
N TYR A 70 0.17 -8.30 1.28
CA TYR A 70 -1.10 -7.62 1.07
C TYR A 70 -2.07 -7.88 2.23
N LEU A 71 -2.22 -9.14 2.63
CA LEU A 71 -3.11 -9.52 3.73
C LEU A 71 -2.64 -8.96 5.07
N LEU A 72 -1.35 -9.06 5.39
CA LEU A 72 -0.81 -8.53 6.64
C LEU A 72 -1.02 -7.00 6.73
N VAL A 73 -0.63 -6.27 5.68
CA VAL A 73 -0.75 -4.81 5.67
C VAL A 73 -2.23 -4.39 5.64
N GLY A 74 -3.06 -5.05 4.83
CA GLY A 74 -4.50 -4.81 4.83
C GLY A 74 -5.16 -5.08 6.18
N THR A 75 -4.68 -6.09 6.93
CA THR A 75 -5.16 -6.39 8.29
C THR A 75 -4.73 -5.30 9.28
N VAL A 76 -3.46 -4.87 9.23
CA VAL A 76 -3.00 -3.76 10.10
C VAL A 76 -3.76 -2.47 9.77
N SER A 77 -3.96 -2.17 8.49
CA SER A 77 -4.77 -1.04 8.04
C SER A 77 -6.20 -1.11 8.56
N VAL A 78 -6.88 -2.26 8.45
CA VAL A 78 -8.28 -2.35 8.88
C VAL A 78 -8.44 -2.14 10.38
N LEU A 79 -7.44 -2.52 11.19
CA LEU A 79 -7.44 -2.27 12.64
C LEU A 79 -7.35 -0.77 12.98
N MET A 80 -6.83 0.06 12.08
CA MET A 80 -6.80 1.52 12.29
C MET A 80 -8.20 2.14 12.26
N ILE A 81 -9.18 1.49 11.61
CA ILE A 81 -10.55 2.00 11.47
C ILE A 81 -11.31 2.00 12.81
N PRO A 82 -11.49 0.88 13.52
CA PRO A 82 -12.14 0.92 14.83
C PRO A 82 -11.30 1.69 15.86
N LEU A 83 -9.98 1.71 15.70
CA LEU A 83 -9.07 2.39 16.62
C LEU A 83 -9.20 3.92 16.52
N GLY A 84 -9.25 4.47 15.30
CA GLY A 84 -9.48 5.91 15.10
C GLY A 84 -10.87 6.35 15.55
N ALA A 85 -11.90 5.54 15.24
CA ALA A 85 -13.27 5.77 15.66
C ALA A 85 -13.42 5.82 17.19
N GLY A 86 -12.81 4.89 17.91
CA GLY A 86 -12.90 4.82 19.37
C GLY A 86 -12.26 5.99 20.12
N LEU A 87 -11.52 6.87 19.43
CA LEU A 87 -10.90 8.06 20.00
C LEU A 87 -11.52 9.37 19.51
N GLU A 88 -12.64 9.34 18.78
CA GLU A 88 -13.27 10.54 18.21
C GLU A 88 -13.50 11.65 19.25
N ASP A 89 -13.95 11.29 20.46
CA ASP A 89 -14.22 12.25 21.54
C ASP A 89 -12.96 12.87 22.18
N TRP A 90 -11.75 12.42 21.80
CA TRP A 90 -10.48 12.77 22.44
C TRP A 90 -9.50 13.36 21.42
N PRO A 91 -9.65 14.63 21.01
CA PRO A 91 -8.83 15.22 19.95
C PRO A 91 -7.32 15.11 20.19
N VAL A 92 -6.88 15.28 21.44
CA VAL A 92 -5.47 15.14 21.82
C VAL A 92 -4.97 13.71 21.61
N ALA A 93 -5.80 12.70 21.92
CA ALA A 93 -5.46 11.30 21.69
C ALA A 93 -5.39 10.98 20.20
N VAL A 94 -6.29 11.52 19.37
CA VAL A 94 -6.25 11.39 17.90
C VAL A 94 -4.98 11.98 17.31
N VAL A 95 -4.58 13.17 17.75
CA VAL A 95 -3.33 13.82 17.30
C VAL A 95 -2.11 12.98 17.70
N ALA A 96 -2.06 12.53 18.96
CA ALA A 96 -0.98 11.70 19.47
C ALA A 96 -0.89 10.37 18.71
N LEU A 97 -2.02 9.70 18.48
CA LEU A 97 -2.10 8.46 17.70
C LEU A 97 -1.64 8.67 16.25
N THR A 98 -2.14 9.70 15.59
CA THR A 98 -1.78 10.01 14.20
C THR A 98 -0.28 10.28 14.09
N GLY A 99 0.26 11.08 15.01
CA GLY A 99 1.69 11.34 15.12
C GLY A 99 2.50 10.05 15.31
N ALA A 100 2.07 9.18 16.23
CA ALA A 100 2.73 7.90 16.48
C ALA A 100 2.70 6.98 15.26
N VAL A 101 1.55 6.79 14.61
CA VAL A 101 1.39 5.90 13.44
C VAL A 101 2.19 6.42 12.25
N VAL A 102 2.11 7.73 11.95
CA VAL A 102 2.90 8.34 10.86
C VAL A 102 4.39 8.24 11.15
N PHE A 103 4.82 8.54 12.37
CA PHE A 103 6.22 8.42 12.77
C PHE A 103 6.71 6.97 12.63
N THR A 104 6.00 6.00 13.20
CA THR A 104 6.38 4.58 13.15
C THR A 104 6.43 4.06 11.71
N THR A 105 5.44 4.38 10.88
CA THR A 105 5.44 3.94 9.47
C THR A 105 6.56 4.58 8.66
N MET A 106 6.86 5.86 8.87
CA MET A 106 7.98 6.54 8.20
C MET A 106 9.34 6.05 8.70
N PHE A 107 9.47 5.81 10.01
CA PHE A 107 10.68 5.24 10.59
C PHE A 107 10.94 3.83 10.05
N LEU A 108 9.93 2.96 10.02
CA LEU A 108 10.04 1.63 9.41
C LEU A 108 10.31 1.70 7.91
N ALA A 109 9.78 2.70 7.20
CA ALA A 109 10.07 2.90 5.79
C ALA A 109 11.56 3.16 5.51
N ALA A 110 12.33 3.67 6.48
CA ALA A 110 13.79 3.82 6.36
C ALA A 110 14.53 2.46 6.29
N LEU A 111 13.92 1.37 6.77
CA LEU A 111 14.44 0.01 6.60
C LEU A 111 14.25 -0.51 5.17
N GLY A 112 13.45 0.18 4.35
CA GLY A 112 13.19 -0.15 2.96
C GLY A 112 12.28 -1.36 2.73
N GLY A 113 12.25 -1.82 1.49
CA GLY A 113 11.51 -3.02 1.09
C GLY A 113 10.02 -2.99 1.44
N PRO A 114 9.47 -4.04 2.07
CA PRO A 114 8.03 -4.12 2.35
C PRO A 114 7.54 -3.07 3.35
N PHE A 115 8.41 -2.57 4.24
CA PHE A 115 8.04 -1.54 5.20
C PHE A 115 7.79 -0.20 4.53
N TYR A 116 8.60 0.15 3.53
CA TYR A 116 8.38 1.36 2.73
C TYR A 116 7.05 1.31 1.97
N ALA A 117 6.69 0.15 1.41
CA ALA A 117 5.43 -0.05 0.70
C ALA A 117 4.20 0.03 1.63
N ALA A 118 4.31 -0.43 2.88
CA ALA A 118 3.19 -0.53 3.81
C ALA A 118 2.68 0.82 4.37
N ARG A 119 3.47 1.90 4.25
CA ARG A 119 3.19 3.19 4.91
C ARG A 119 1.85 3.82 4.52
N PHE A 120 1.54 3.86 3.23
CA PHE A 120 0.34 4.57 2.76
C PHE A 120 -0.96 3.86 3.13
N PRO A 121 -1.14 2.54 2.92
CA PRO A 121 -2.34 1.85 3.36
C PRO A 121 -2.66 2.03 4.84
N ILE A 122 -1.65 2.02 5.71
CA ILE A 122 -1.86 2.14 7.16
C ILE A 122 -2.29 3.56 7.52
N VAL A 123 -1.56 4.57 7.03
CA VAL A 123 -1.85 5.98 7.31
C VAL A 123 -3.19 6.41 6.72
N VAL A 124 -3.53 5.97 5.51
CA VAL A 124 -4.81 6.33 4.87
C VAL A 124 -5.99 5.66 5.57
N ALA A 125 -5.85 4.42 6.04
CA ALA A 125 -6.92 3.78 6.83
C ALA A 125 -7.21 4.54 8.13
N LEU A 126 -6.16 4.96 8.83
CA LEU A 126 -6.30 5.80 10.01
C LEU A 126 -6.93 7.14 9.65
N LEU A 127 -6.44 7.81 8.59
CA LEU A 127 -6.95 9.10 8.17
C LEU A 127 -8.45 9.02 7.83
N LEU A 128 -8.85 8.02 7.04
CA LEU A 128 -10.25 7.75 6.71
C LEU A 128 -11.09 7.64 7.98
N SER A 129 -10.57 6.99 9.01
CA SER A 129 -11.28 6.82 10.28
C SER A 129 -11.42 8.10 11.08
N VAL A 130 -10.37 8.92 11.18
CA VAL A 130 -10.36 10.09 12.07
C VAL A 130 -10.93 11.34 11.41
N THR A 131 -11.09 11.35 10.09
CA THR A 131 -11.68 12.47 9.33
C THR A 131 -13.13 12.23 8.93
N THR A 132 -13.77 11.16 9.41
CA THR A 132 -15.16 10.85 9.11
C THR A 132 -15.92 10.49 10.37
N GLU A 133 -17.22 10.75 10.38
CA GLU A 133 -18.11 10.50 11.52
C GLU A 133 -18.06 9.02 11.96
N SER A 134 -18.00 8.75 13.27
CA SER A 134 -17.71 7.41 13.81
C SER A 134 -18.92 6.60 14.33
N SER A 135 -20.08 6.72 13.70
CA SER A 135 -21.21 5.84 14.06
C SER A 135 -20.85 4.36 13.88
N ALA A 136 -21.33 3.50 14.79
CA ALA A 136 -20.94 2.08 14.82
C ALA A 136 -21.23 1.36 13.49
N ASP A 137 -22.35 1.69 12.84
CA ASP A 137 -22.73 1.14 11.54
C ASP A 137 -21.77 1.59 10.43
N LEU A 138 -21.36 2.86 10.43
CA LEU A 138 -20.39 3.37 9.45
C LEU A 138 -19.00 2.78 9.65
N VAL A 139 -18.57 2.60 10.90
CA VAL A 139 -17.30 1.92 11.23
C VAL A 139 -17.32 0.49 10.71
N ALA A 140 -18.39 -0.26 10.99
CA ALA A 140 -18.56 -1.62 10.50
C ALA A 140 -18.58 -1.68 8.97
N ALA A 141 -19.32 -0.77 8.31
CA ALA A 141 -19.37 -0.68 6.86
C ALA A 141 -17.98 -0.41 6.25
N ARG A 142 -17.21 0.53 6.80
CA ARG A 142 -15.85 0.84 6.36
C ARG A 142 -14.90 -0.33 6.56
N THR A 143 -14.97 -1.02 7.70
CA THR A 143 -14.19 -2.23 7.97
C THR A 143 -14.48 -3.33 6.95
N VAL A 144 -15.76 -3.59 6.66
CA VAL A 144 -16.16 -4.58 5.63
C VAL A 144 -15.65 -4.16 4.25
N GLY A 145 -15.87 -2.89 3.87
CA GLY A 145 -15.40 -2.35 2.60
C GLY A 145 -13.89 -2.52 2.43
N TRP A 146 -13.12 -2.13 3.45
CA TRP A 146 -11.66 -2.24 3.44
C TRP A 146 -11.18 -3.70 3.31
N LEU A 147 -11.83 -4.64 4.00
CA LEU A 147 -11.54 -6.08 3.89
C LEU A 147 -11.84 -6.60 2.49
N CYS A 148 -13.01 -6.26 1.92
CA CYS A 148 -13.37 -6.63 0.56
C CYS A 148 -12.36 -6.09 -0.45
N GLY A 149 -11.95 -4.83 -0.32
CA GLY A 149 -10.90 -4.22 -1.14
C GLY A 149 -9.56 -4.93 -1.01
N THR A 150 -9.16 -5.28 0.22
CA THR A 150 -7.91 -6.01 0.52
C THR A 150 -7.91 -7.39 -0.15
N LEU A 151 -9.02 -8.12 -0.05
CA LEU A 151 -9.15 -9.44 -0.68
C LEU A 151 -9.13 -9.33 -2.20
N ALA A 152 -9.91 -8.39 -2.76
CA ALA A 152 -9.99 -8.16 -4.19
C ALA A 152 -8.62 -7.80 -4.80
N ILE A 153 -7.88 -6.87 -4.18
CA ILE A 153 -6.56 -6.49 -4.66
C ILE A 153 -5.53 -7.60 -4.47
N THR A 154 -5.64 -8.40 -3.41
CA THR A 154 -4.78 -9.58 -3.21
C THR A 154 -4.99 -10.60 -4.33
N VAL A 155 -6.24 -10.93 -4.65
CA VAL A 155 -6.57 -11.87 -5.75
C VAL A 155 -6.12 -11.30 -7.09
N ALA A 156 -6.45 -10.04 -7.37
CA ALA A 156 -5.99 -9.34 -8.55
C ALA A 156 -4.46 -9.35 -8.67
N ALA A 157 -3.75 -9.19 -7.55
CA ALA A 157 -2.30 -9.24 -7.51
C ALA A 157 -1.70 -10.58 -7.89
N LEU A 158 -2.41 -11.67 -7.64
CA LEU A 158 -1.93 -13.00 -7.98
C LEU A 158 -2.33 -13.41 -9.40
N VAL A 159 -3.47 -12.92 -9.89
CA VAL A 159 -4.07 -13.37 -11.15
C VAL A 159 -3.80 -12.40 -12.31
N LEU A 160 -3.95 -11.09 -12.10
CA LEU A 160 -3.87 -10.08 -13.17
C LEU A 160 -2.45 -9.57 -13.43
N TRP A 161 -1.52 -9.71 -12.47
CA TRP A 161 -0.13 -9.25 -12.61
C TRP A 161 0.86 -10.33 -12.21
N PRO A 162 1.42 -11.11 -13.16
CA PRO A 162 2.48 -12.05 -12.84
C PRO A 162 3.66 -11.32 -12.17
N ALA A 163 4.25 -11.96 -11.16
CA ALA A 163 5.34 -11.38 -10.38
C ALA A 163 6.47 -10.91 -11.30
N ARG A 164 6.86 -9.64 -11.16
CA ARG A 164 8.02 -9.11 -11.89
C ARG A 164 9.25 -9.93 -11.47
N ALA A 165 10.06 -10.32 -12.46
CA ALA A 165 11.34 -10.95 -12.18
C ALA A 165 12.15 -10.02 -11.24
N PRO A 166 12.88 -10.57 -10.25
CA PRO A 166 13.74 -9.77 -9.39
C PRO A 166 14.64 -8.88 -10.25
N SER A 167 14.77 -7.60 -9.90
CA SER A 167 15.72 -6.74 -10.60
C SER A 167 17.13 -7.27 -10.36
N ALA A 168 17.94 -7.37 -11.41
CA ALA A 168 19.36 -7.74 -11.28
C ALA A 168 20.19 -6.64 -10.58
N VAL A 169 19.60 -5.45 -10.39
CA VAL A 169 20.29 -4.25 -9.89
C VAL A 169 20.94 -4.47 -8.51
N PRO A 170 20.25 -4.98 -7.46
CA PRO A 170 20.88 -5.18 -6.16
C PRO A 170 22.05 -6.18 -6.22
N GLU A 171 21.93 -7.20 -7.07
CA GLU A 171 22.97 -8.22 -7.26
C GLU A 171 24.18 -7.63 -8.00
N LEU A 172 23.94 -6.85 -9.06
CA LEU A 172 24.96 -6.07 -9.77
C LEU A 172 25.65 -5.07 -8.85
N THR A 173 24.91 -4.33 -8.02
CA THR A 173 25.48 -3.39 -7.05
C THR A 173 26.32 -4.12 -6.00
N ALA A 174 25.82 -5.23 -5.46
CA ALA A 174 26.58 -6.05 -4.52
C ALA A 174 27.88 -6.59 -5.14
N ASP A 175 27.86 -6.97 -6.41
CA ASP A 175 29.05 -7.40 -7.14
C ASP A 175 30.05 -6.28 -7.39
N VAL A 176 29.58 -5.08 -7.76
CA VAL A 176 30.43 -3.89 -7.90
C VAL A 176 31.08 -3.54 -6.55
N CYS A 177 30.32 -3.50 -5.47
CA CYS A 177 30.85 -3.25 -4.12
C CYS A 177 31.86 -4.33 -3.70
N ARG A 178 31.58 -5.62 -3.98
CA ARG A 178 32.50 -6.73 -3.68
C ARG A 178 33.78 -6.65 -4.50
N ARG A 179 33.72 -6.19 -5.76
CA ARG A 179 34.92 -5.97 -6.60
C ARG A 179 35.74 -4.78 -6.12
N ALA A 180 35.10 -3.66 -5.82
CA ALA A 180 35.78 -2.47 -5.28
C ALA A 180 36.47 -2.78 -3.93
N ALA A 181 35.80 -3.53 -3.05
CA ALA A 181 36.38 -3.96 -1.78
C ALA A 181 37.60 -4.89 -1.95
N ARG A 182 37.64 -5.72 -3.00
CA ARG A 182 38.82 -6.54 -3.32
C ARG A 182 39.99 -5.69 -3.81
N MET A 183 39.73 -4.72 -4.70
CA MET A 183 40.76 -3.80 -5.20
C MET A 183 41.41 -2.96 -4.09
N LEU A 184 40.65 -2.60 -3.04
CA LEU A 184 41.19 -1.88 -1.89
C LEU A 184 41.96 -2.78 -0.90
N ARG A 185 41.74 -4.09 -0.92
CA ARG A 185 42.41 -5.06 -0.01
C ARG A 185 43.73 -5.57 -0.56
N ASP A 186 43.85 -5.72 -1.88
CA ASP A 186 45.11 -6.00 -2.59
C ASP A 186 45.51 -4.79 -3.43
N PRO A 187 45.98 -3.69 -2.81
CA PRO A 187 46.65 -2.64 -3.57
C PRO A 187 47.95 -3.24 -4.13
N ALA A 188 48.01 -3.37 -5.44
CA ALA A 188 49.24 -3.72 -6.15
C ALA A 188 50.38 -2.75 -5.81
#